data_AF-A0A844MRQ2-F1
#
_entry.id   AF-A0A844MRQ2-F1
#
_cell.length_a   1.000
_cell.length_b   1.000
_cell.length_c   1.000
_cell.angle_alpha   90.00
_cell.angle_beta   90.00
_cell.angle_gamma   90.00
#
_symmetry.space_group_name_H-M   'P 1'
#
loop_
_entity.id
_entity.type
_entity.pdbx_description
1 polymer ?
#
loop_
_entity_poly.entity_id
_entity_poly.type
_entity_poly.pdbx_seq_one_letter_code
_entity_poly.pdbx_strand_id
1 'polypeptide(L)'
;MLTKLQLERFKNFQDSELILGPLTLLVGTNASGKSNIRDAFRFLHGISRGYNLAEIMGEKYVEVECCSGAEFEVVPEKQPF
;
A
#
# COMPACT_ATOMS: atom_id res chain seq x y z
N MET A 1 -9.32 -13.64 -6.24
CA MET A 1 -7.86 -13.51 -6.45
C MET A 1 -7.62 -12.27 -7.29
N LEU A 2 -6.69 -11.39 -6.90
CA LEU A 2 -6.28 -10.25 -7.72
C LEU A 2 -5.34 -10.75 -8.81
N THR A 3 -5.63 -10.42 -10.07
CA THR A 3 -4.88 -10.91 -11.24
C THR A 3 -4.18 -9.79 -12.01
N LYS A 4 -4.65 -8.54 -11.84
CA LYS A 4 -4.13 -7.37 -12.54
C LYS A 4 -4.37 -6.11 -11.72
N LEU A 5 -3.39 -5.21 -11.73
CA LEU A 5 -3.48 -3.86 -11.20
C LEU A 5 -3.08 -2.88 -12.31
N GLN A 6 -3.95 -1.91 -12.61
CA GLN A 6 -3.66 -0.81 -13.52
C GLN A 6 -3.49 0.47 -12.71
N LEU A 7 -2.43 1.21 -13.02
CA LEU A 7 -2.06 2.47 -12.37
C LEU A 7 -1.99 3.56 -13.43
N GLU A 8 -2.99 4.43 -13.44
CA GLU A 8 -3.05 5.58 -14.33
C GLU A 8 -2.95 6.87 -13.51
N ARG A 9 -1.97 7.71 -13.82
CA ARG A 9 -1.71 8.99 -13.13
C ARG A 9 -1.67 8.83 -11.60
N PHE A 10 -1.09 7.73 -11.12
CA PHE A 10 -1.00 7.39 -9.71
C PHE A 10 0.44 7.58 -9.21
N LYS A 11 0.65 8.62 -8.40
CA LYS A 11 1.98 9.02 -7.91
C LYS A 11 2.99 9.15 -9.06
N ASN A 12 4.03 8.30 -9.09
CA ASN A 12 5.05 8.31 -10.13
C ASN A 12 4.71 7.43 -11.35
N PHE A 13 3.56 6.75 -11.37
CA PHE A 13 3.10 5.95 -12.50
C PHE A 13 2.19 6.80 -13.40
N GLN A 14 2.60 6.98 -14.66
CA GLN A 14 1.78 7.68 -15.66
C GLN A 14 0.71 6.76 -16.25
N ASP A 15 1.16 5.61 -16.76
CA ASP A 15 0.32 4.51 -17.23
C ASP A 15 1.14 3.23 -17.06
N SER A 16 0.67 2.32 -16.22
CA SER A 16 1.41 1.10 -15.89
C SER A 16 0.47 -0.05 -15.53
N GLU A 17 0.86 -1.24 -15.97
CA GLU A 17 0.12 -2.47 -15.74
C GLU A 17 0.99 -3.48 -14.99
N LEU A 18 0.46 -4.03 -13.91
CA LEU A 18 1.07 -5.09 -13.12
C LEU A 18 0.19 -6.34 -13.16
N ILE A 19 0.72 -7.40 -13.78
CA ILE A 19 0.10 -8.73 -13.76
C ILE A 19 0.48 -9.44 -12.45
N LEU A 20 -0.52 -9.99 -11.77
CA LEU A 20 -0.37 -10.63 -10.46
C LEU A 20 -0.55 -12.15 -10.59
N GLY A 21 0.42 -12.89 -10.08
CA GLY A 21 0.36 -14.33 -9.94
C GLY A 21 0.00 -14.76 -8.52
N PRO A 22 -0.03 -16.07 -8.24
CA PRO A 22 -0.17 -16.58 -6.87
C PRO A 22 0.93 -16.07 -5.92
N LEU A 23 2.12 -15.78 -6.46
CA LEU A 23 3.22 -15.07 -5.81
C LEU A 23 3.79 -14.05 -6.80
N THR A 24 3.87 -12.79 -6.37
CA THR A 24 4.49 -11.71 -7.14
C THR A 24 5.55 -11.04 -6.26
N LEU A 25 6.81 -11.13 -6.68
CA LEU A 25 7.93 -10.47 -6.00
C LEU A 25 8.29 -9.16 -6.71
N LEU A 26 8.22 -8.04 -6.00
CA LEU A 26 8.56 -6.72 -6.53
C LEU A 26 10.03 -6.38 -6.21
N VAL A 27 10.88 -6.31 -7.23
CA VAL A 27 12.31 -5.98 -7.11
C VAL A 27 12.65 -4.78 -7.99
N GLY A 28 13.60 -3.95 -7.55
CA GLY A 28 14.05 -2.78 -8.29
C GLY A 28 14.82 -1.81 -7.40
N THR A 29 15.43 -0.80 -8.00
CA THR A 29 16.20 0.24 -7.30
C THR A 29 15.34 1.09 -6.37
N ASN A 30 15.95 1.75 -5.39
CA ASN A 30 15.22 2.73 -4.56
C ASN A 30 14.60 3.81 -5.46
N ALA A 31 13.46 4.36 -5.03
CA ALA A 31 12.64 5.30 -5.79
C ALA A 31 12.04 4.77 -7.13
N SER A 32 12.20 3.49 -7.46
CA SER A 32 11.58 2.90 -8.68
C SER A 32 10.05 2.75 -8.62
N GLY A 33 9.39 3.15 -7.53
CA GLY A 33 7.92 3.07 -7.37
C GLY A 33 7.40 1.83 -6.63
N LYS A 34 8.25 0.97 -6.06
CA LYS A 34 7.80 -0.23 -5.32
C LYS A 34 6.88 0.10 -4.14
N SER A 35 7.23 1.08 -3.32
CA SER A 35 6.38 1.54 -2.20
C SER A 35 5.06 2.12 -2.70
N ASN A 36 5.06 2.78 -3.86
CA ASN A 36 3.84 3.31 -4.47
C ASN A 36 2.88 2.21 -4.93
N ILE A 37 3.38 1.05 -5.38
CA ILE A 37 2.53 -0.13 -5.67
C ILE A 37 1.85 -0.63 -4.38
N ARG A 38 2.60 -0.68 -3.26
CA ARG A 38 2.03 -1.01 -1.95
C ARG A 38 0.94 -0.02 -1.55
N ASP A 39 1.15 1.28 -1.80
CA ASP A 39 0.17 2.31 -1.50
C ASP A 39 -1.09 2.20 -2.35
N ALA A 40 -0.97 1.80 -3.61
CA ALA A 40 -2.14 1.51 -4.45
C ALA A 40 -2.99 0.37 -3.84
N PHE A 41 -2.36 -0.71 -3.36
CA PHE A 41 -3.10 -1.77 -2.67
C PHE A 41 -3.71 -1.31 -1.34
N ARG A 42 -3.00 -0.48 -0.57
CA ARG A 42 -3.53 0.12 0.66
C ARG A 42 -4.75 1.00 0.36
N PHE A 43 -4.69 1.77 -0.71
CA PHE A 43 -5.79 2.61 -1.15
C PHE A 43 -7.04 1.78 -1.51
N LEU A 44 -6.86 0.74 -2.34
CA LEU A 44 -7.95 -0.18 -2.70
C LEU A 44 -8.53 -0.89 -1.46
N HIS A 45 -7.67 -1.34 -0.55
CA HIS A 45 -8.09 -1.95 0.72
C HIS A 45 -8.92 -0.97 1.56
N GLY A 46 -8.46 0.27 1.75
CA GLY A 46 -9.16 1.29 2.51
C GLY A 46 -10.54 1.62 1.95
N ILE A 47 -10.66 1.76 0.63
CA ILE A 47 -11.95 1.96 -0.05
C ILE A 47 -12.89 0.80 0.25
N SER A 48 -12.41 -0.44 0.12
CA SER A 48 -13.24 -1.63 0.38
C SER A 48 -13.75 -1.74 1.83
N ARG A 49 -13.06 -1.08 2.77
CA ARG A 49 -13.42 -1.03 4.19
C ARG A 49 -14.31 0.17 4.55
N GLY A 50 -14.59 1.06 3.59
CA GLY A 50 -15.40 2.26 3.81
C GLY A 50 -14.66 3.39 4.53
N TYR A 51 -13.31 3.36 4.55
CA TYR A 51 -12.53 4.46 5.12
C TYR A 51 -12.63 5.70 4.23
N ASN A 52 -12.58 6.86 4.86
CA ASN A 52 -12.55 8.12 4.12
C ASN A 52 -11.14 8.40 3.57
N LEU A 53 -11.04 9.32 2.61
CA LEU A 53 -9.77 9.60 1.93
C LEU A 53 -8.65 10.03 2.88
N ALA A 54 -8.98 10.81 3.93
CA ALA A 54 -7.99 11.25 4.91
C ALA A 54 -7.47 10.10 5.79
N GLU A 55 -8.27 9.06 6.03
CA GLU A 55 -7.84 7.85 6.74
C GLU A 55 -6.97 6.95 5.87
N ILE A 56 -7.25 6.91 4.58
CA ILE A 56 -6.49 6.10 3.61
C ILE A 56 -5.15 6.75 3.28
N MET A 57 -5.14 8.07 3.10
CA MET A 57 -3.94 8.85 2.77
C MET A 57 -3.18 9.30 4.01
N GLY A 58 -3.85 9.39 5.16
CA GLY A 58 -3.23 9.74 6.43
C GLY A 58 -2.36 8.60 6.92
N GLU A 59 -1.19 8.93 7.46
CA GLU A 59 -0.23 8.01 8.06
C GLU A 59 -0.73 7.34 9.35
N LYS A 60 -2.05 7.15 9.52
CA LYS A 60 -2.61 6.31 10.59
C LYS A 60 -2.12 4.86 10.51
N TYR A 61 -1.58 4.45 9.36
CA TYR A 61 -0.74 3.27 9.24
C TYR A 61 0.73 3.71 9.20
N VAL A 62 1.35 3.76 10.39
CA VAL A 62 2.79 4.03 10.56
C VAL A 62 3.58 3.21 9.56
N GLU A 63 4.42 3.88 8.78
CA GLU A 63 5.29 3.23 7.81
C GLU A 63 6.29 2.33 8.53
N VAL A 64 6.22 1.03 8.26
CA VAL A 64 7.38 0.17 8.43
C VAL A 64 8.37 0.57 7.34
N GLU A 65 9.30 1.47 7.67
CA GLU A 65 10.57 1.54 6.96
C GLU A 65 11.22 0.15 7.12
N CYS A 66 11.45 -0.54 6.01
CA CYS A 66 11.97 -1.90 5.99
C CYS A 66 13.47 -1.97 6.39
N CYS A 67 14.01 -0.91 7.01
CA CYS A 67 15.38 -0.82 7.43
C CYS A 67 15.52 -1.34 8.86
N SER A 68 15.86 -2.64 8.93
CA SER A 68 16.63 -3.28 10.01
C SER A 68 16.01 -3.33 11.42
N GLY A 69 15.28 -4.40 11.69
CA GLY A 69 15.35 -5.13 12.96
C GLY A 69 14.28 -4.80 14.02
N ALA A 70 13.65 -5.88 14.49
CA ALA A 70 12.88 -6.03 15.72
C ALA A 70 11.41 -5.56 15.77
N GLU A 71 10.64 -6.41 16.46
CA GLU A 71 9.19 -6.60 16.49
C GLU A 71 8.43 -5.51 17.22
N PHE A 72 7.20 -5.18 16.80
CA PHE A 72 6.17 -4.68 17.73
C PHE A 72 4.75 -5.06 17.31
N GLU A 73 3.94 -5.27 18.36
CA GLU A 73 2.52 -5.56 18.35
C GLU A 73 1.73 -4.27 18.12
N VAL A 74 0.88 -4.25 17.07
CA VAL A 74 -0.08 -3.17 16.87
C VAL A 74 -1.28 -3.43 17.77
N VAL A 75 -1.36 -2.73 18.90
CA VAL A 75 -2.62 -2.60 19.64
C VAL A 75 -3.43 -1.50 18.95
N PRO A 76 -4.59 -1.83 18.34
CA PRO A 76 -5.43 -0.79 17.76
C PRO A 76 -5.89 0.15 18.87
N GLU A 77 -5.59 1.44 18.73
CA GLU A 77 -6.24 2.45 19.56
C GLU A 77 -7.74 2.38 19.27
N LYS A 78 -8.49 1.89 20.26
CA LYS A 78 -9.95 1.86 20.23
C LYS A 78 -10.42 3.28 19.97
N GLN A 79 -11.05 3.51 18.81
CA GLN A 79 -11.82 4.73 18.61
C GLN A 79 -12.91 4.80 19.69
N PRO A 80 -13.01 5.89 20.47
CA PRO A 80 -14.14 6.10 21.34
C PRO A 80 -15.32 6.58 20.48
N PHE A 81 -16.34 5.71 20.40
CA PHE A 81 -17.71 5.92 19.89
C PHE A 81 -17.88 6.42 18.45
#